data_AF-A0A7Z7LRY0-F1
#
_entry.id   AF-A0A7Z7LRY0-F1
#
_cell.length_a   1.000
_cell.length_b   1.000
_cell.length_c   1.000
_cell.angle_alpha   90.00
_cell.angle_beta   90.00
_cell.angle_gamma   90.00
#
_symmetry.space_group_name_H-M   'P 1'
#
loop_
_entity.id
_entity.type
_entity.pdbx_description
1 polymer ?
#
loop_
_entity_poly.entity_id
_entity_poly.type
_entity_poly.pdbx_seq_one_letter_code
_entity_poly.pdbx_strand_id
1 'polypeptide(L)' 'MTYELETQIEELRAELRNAVDGAERRQIQAELEVAEEELAIATTEMHGLAEAEPPF' A
#
# COMPACT_ATOMS: atom_id res chain seq x y z
N MET A 1 1.60 10.48 5.41
CA MET A 1 1.11 9.16 5.87
C MET A 1 0.51 8.38 4.71
N THR A 2 -0.81 8.37 4.42
CA THR A 2 -1.35 7.57 3.29
C THR A 2 -0.86 8.05 1.92
N TYR A 3 -0.75 9.36 1.71
CA TYR A 3 -0.24 9.93 0.44
C TYR A 3 1.20 9.51 0.10
N GLU A 4 2.06 9.38 1.11
CA GLU A 4 3.44 8.89 0.93
C GLU A 4 3.44 7.40 0.56
N LEU A 5 2.56 6.62 1.20
CA LEU A 5 2.40 5.19 0.94
C LEU A 5 1.81 4.92 -0.46
N GLU A 6 0.82 5.72 -0.88
CA GLU A 6 0.26 5.69 -2.23
C GLU A 6 1.35 6.00 -3.27
N THR A 7 2.18 7.01 -3.02
CA THR A 7 3.32 7.36 -3.89
C THR A 7 4.31 6.20 -3.98
N GLN A 8 4.68 5.58 -2.84
CA GLN A 8 5.59 4.44 -2.80
C GLN A 8 5.03 3.24 -3.59
N ILE A 9 3.74 2.95 -3.48
CA ILE A 9 3.07 1.89 -4.26
C ILE A 9 3.16 2.17 -5.77
N GLU A 10 2.97 3.42 -6.19
CA GLU A 10 3.11 3.80 -7.60
C GLU A 10 4.54 3.64 -8.11
N GLU A 11 5.53 4.01 -7.30
CA GLU A 11 6.96 3.82 -7.61
C GLU A 11 7.30 2.33 -7.74
N LEU A 12 6.92 1.50 -6.76
CA LEU A 12 7.15 0.05 -6.79
C LEU A 12 6.49 -0.62 -8.00
N ARG A 13 5.29 -0.19 -8.38
CA ARG A 13 4.62 -0.67 -9.61
C ARG A 13 5.38 -0.26 -10.88
N ALA A 14 5.97 0.94 -10.89
CA ALA A 14 6.79 1.40 -12.01
C ALA A 14 8.11 0.64 -12.10
N GLU A 15 8.76 0.40 -10.96
CA GLU A 15 9.98 -0.41 -10.87
C GLU A 15 9.72 -1.86 -11.27
N LEU A 16 8.66 -2.51 -10.78
CA LEU A 16 8.32 -3.89 -11.13
C LEU A 16 8.07 -4.07 -12.63
N ARG A 17 7.50 -3.06 -13.28
CA ARG A 17 7.31 -3.03 -14.74
C ARG A 17 8.63 -2.96 -15.49
N ASN A 18 9.63 -2.27 -14.94
CA ASN A 18 10.95 -2.07 -15.56
C ASN A 18 11.97 -3.15 -15.16
N ALA A 19 11.73 -3.87 -14.06
CA ALA A 19 12.62 -4.91 -13.55
C ALA A 19 12.68 -6.11 -14.51
N VAL A 20 13.90 -6.41 -14.95
CA VAL A 20 14.21 -7.50 -15.88
C VAL A 20 14.67 -8.74 -15.13
N ASP A 21 15.38 -8.57 -14.01
CA ASP A 21 15.87 -9.69 -13.21
C ASP A 21 14.72 -10.34 -12.42
N GLY A 22 14.68 -11.67 -12.43
CA GLY A 22 13.61 -12.41 -11.79
C GLY A 22 13.66 -12.36 -10.26
N ALA A 23 14.84 -12.20 -9.65
CA ALA A 23 14.97 -12.05 -8.21
C ALA A 23 14.58 -10.63 -7.78
N GLU A 24 15.06 -9.61 -8.48
CA GLU A 24 14.66 -8.22 -8.29
C GLU A 24 13.14 -8.05 -8.38
N ARG A 25 12.50 -8.60 -9.43
CA ARG A 25 11.03 -8.58 -9.56
C ARG A 25 10.31 -9.17 -8.35
N ARG A 26 10.79 -10.30 -7.81
CA ARG A 26 10.18 -10.93 -6.63
C ARG A 26 10.36 -10.09 -5.37
N GLN A 27 11.52 -9.43 -5.23
CA GLN A 27 11.77 -8.53 -4.11
C GLN A 27 10.84 -7.32 -4.16
N ILE A 28 10.78 -6.64 -5.30
CA ILE A 28 9.88 -5.48 -5.50
C ILE A 28 8.42 -5.89 -5.32
N GLN A 29 8.02 -7.08 -5.80
CA GLN A 29 6.65 -7.57 -5.63
C GLN A 29 6.31 -7.84 -4.16
N ALA A 30 7.24 -8.39 -3.37
CA ALA A 30 7.03 -8.60 -1.94
C ALA A 30 6.91 -7.26 -1.18
N GLU A 31 7.71 -6.26 -1.56
CA GLU A 31 7.64 -4.92 -0.98
C GLU A 31 6.32 -4.21 -1.35
N LEU A 32 5.87 -4.37 -2.60
CA LEU A 32 4.58 -3.85 -3.06
C LEU A 32 3.41 -4.46 -2.29
N GLU A 33 3.42 -5.77 -2.05
CA GLU A 33 2.38 -6.48 -1.30
C GLU A 33 2.26 -5.94 0.14
N VAL A 34 3.38 -5.74 0.82
CA VAL A 34 3.42 -5.15 2.17
C VAL A 34 2.86 -3.72 2.17
N ALA A 35 3.26 -2.89 1.21
CA ALA A 35 2.79 -1.51 1.13
C ALA A 35 1.27 -1.42 0.82
N GLU A 36 0.76 -2.30 -0.05
CA GLU A 36 -0.67 -2.38 -0.36
C GLU A 36 -1.49 -2.84 0.85
N GLU A 37 -1.01 -3.81 1.63
CA GLU A 37 -1.64 -4.24 2.88
C GLU A 37 -1.66 -3.11 3.93
N GLU A 38 -0.56 -2.39 4.08
CA GLU A 38 -0.48 -1.24 5.00
C GLU A 38 -1.46 -0.14 4.59
N LEU A 39 -1.60 0.14 3.28
CA LEU A 39 -2.56 1.12 2.79
C LEU A 39 -4.00 0.67 3.04
N ALA A 40 -4.28 -0.62 2.87
CA ALA A 40 -5.60 -1.18 3.18
C ALA A 40 -5.94 -1.06 4.67
N ILE A 41 -4.97 -1.31 5.56
CA ILE A 41 -5.12 -1.11 7.01
C ILE A 41 -5.36 0.36 7.31
N ALA A 42 -4.48 1.26 6.84
CA ALA A 42 -4.60 2.70 7.09
C ALA A 42 -5.94 3.27 6.59
N THR A 43 -6.40 2.81 5.43
CA THR A 43 -7.71 3.21 4.88
C THR A 43 -8.87 2.66 5.72
N THR A 44 -8.77 1.41 6.17
CA THR A 44 -9.79 0.78 7.03
C THR A 44 -9.85 1.43 8.41
N GLU A 45 -8.71 1.74 9.02
CA GLU A 45 -8.63 2.45 10.30
C GLU A 45 -9.24 3.85 10.18
N MET A 46 -8.94 4.58 9.10
CA MET A 46 -9.57 5.87 8.82
C MET A 46 -11.10 5.75 8.62
N HIS A 47 -11.58 4.67 7.98
CA HIS A 47 -13.02 4.45 7.76
C HIS A 47 -13.75 3.99 9.03
N GLY A 48 -13.14 3.12 9.83
CA GLY A 48 -13.69 2.64 11.10
C GLY A 48 -13.77 3.72 12.18
N LEU A 49 -12.91 4.73 12.12
CA LEU A 49 -13.05 5.95 12.94
C LEU A 49 -14.24 6.82 12.50
N ALA A 50 -14.64 6.77 11.23
CA ALA A 50 -15.75 7.54 10.70
C ALA A 50 -17.13 6.91 10.99
N GLU A 51 -17.20 5.58 11.17
CA GLU A 51 -18.44 4.85 11.48
C GLU A 51 -18.79 4.77 12.98
N ALA A 52 -17.98 5.36 13.87
CA ALA A 52 -18.33 5.49 15.28
C ALA A 52 -19.43 6.56 15.48
N GLU A 53 -20.67 6.25 15.08
CA GLU A 53 -21.85 7.04 15.44
C GLU A 53 -21.96 7.10 16.97
N PRO A 54 -22.18 8.29 17.56
CA PRO A 54 -22.43 8.41 18.99
C PRO A 54 -23.71 7.62 19.33
N PRO A 55 -23.75 6.86 20.44
CA PRO A 55 -25.01 6.31 20.90
C PRO A 55 -25.89 7.51 21.27
N PHE A 56 -27.03 7.62 20.60
CA PHE A 56 -28.12 8.59 20.77
C PHE A 56 -28.11 9.42 22.06
#